data_AF-A0A0F9CBC8-F1
#
_entry.id   AF-A0A0F9CBC8-F1
#
_cell.length_a   1.000
_cell.length_b   1.000
_cell.length_c   1.000
_cell.angle_alpha   90.00
_cell.angle_beta   90.00
_cell.angle_gamma   90.00
#
_symmetry.space_group_name_H-M   'P 1'
#
loop_
_entity.id
_entity.type
_entity.pdbx_description
1 polymer ?
#
loop_
_entity_poly.entity_id
_entity_poly.type
_entity_poly.pdbx_seq_one_letter_code
_entity_poly.pdbx_strand_id
1 'polypeptide(L)' 'MKLEDIPDKELDNDLIDSLKDIKDCTRALAFGITHCNSGLVLERLNRNKQFVKTITSEIKRRRRIA' A
#
# COMPACT_ATOMS: atom_id res chain seq x y z
N MET A 1 5.08 0.70 -17.09
CA MET A 1 6.15 1.18 -16.19
C MET A 1 6.50 0.02 -15.27
N LYS A 2 7.78 -0.36 -15.16
CA LYS A 2 8.17 -1.42 -14.21
C LYS A 2 8.41 -0.78 -12.84
N LEU A 3 8.26 -1.57 -11.78
CA LEU A 3 8.51 -1.12 -10.40
C LEU A 3 9.97 -0.64 -10.22
N GLU A 4 10.91 -1.24 -10.96
CA GLU A 4 12.32 -0.85 -10.94
C GLU A 4 12.59 0.55 -11.50
N ASP A 5 11.69 1.07 -12.35
CA ASP A 5 11.84 2.37 -13.01
C ASP A 5 11.32 3.53 -12.13
N ILE A 6 10.59 3.22 -11.05
CA ILE A 6 9.98 4.22 -10.16
C ILE A 6 11.07 4.84 -9.27
N PRO A 7 11.17 6.17 -9.14
CA PRO A 7 12.11 6.82 -8.22
C PRO A 7 11.89 6.42 -6.75
N ASP A 8 12.97 6.36 -5.96
CA ASP A 8 12.90 5.98 -4.53
C ASP A 8 11.91 6.84 -3.74
N LYS A 9 11.89 8.15 -4.01
CA LYS A 9 10.96 9.08 -3.37
C LYS A 9 9.50 8.75 -3.67
N GLU A 10 9.19 8.33 -4.89
CA GLU A 10 7.83 7.92 -5.27
C GLU A 10 7.45 6.61 -4.58
N LEU A 11 8.38 5.63 -4.51
CA LEU A 11 8.16 4.40 -3.76
C LEU A 11 7.92 4.65 -2.26
N ASP A 12 8.69 5.55 -1.65
CA ASP A 12 8.50 5.92 -0.24
C ASP A 12 7.14 6.60 -0.01
N ASN A 13 6.71 7.48 -0.92
CA ASN A 13 5.38 8.10 -0.87
C ASN A 13 4.26 7.06 -1.02
N ASP A 14 4.36 6.18 -2.02
CA ASP A 14 3.38 5.12 -2.27
C ASP A 14 3.27 4.17 -1.07
N LEU A 15 4.39 3.90 -0.39
CA LEU A 15 4.42 3.11 0.84
C LEU A 15 3.66 3.82 1.97
N ILE A 16 3.91 5.11 2.19
CA ILE A 16 3.24 5.91 3.22
C ILE A 16 1.72 5.95 2.96
N ASP A 17 1.33 6.22 1.72
CA ASP A 17 -0.08 6.32 1.34
C ASP A 17 -0.78 4.96 1.51
N SER A 18 -0.15 3.86 1.07
CA SER A 18 -0.69 2.52 1.24
C SER A 18 -0.87 2.13 2.71
N LEU A 19 0.07 2.51 3.58
CA LEU A 19 -0.03 2.27 5.03
C LEU A 19 -1.16 3.07 5.68
N LYS A 20 -1.35 4.33 5.25
CA LYS A 20 -2.47 5.15 5.69
C LYS A 20 -3.81 4.53 5.26
N ASP A 21 -3.91 4.10 4.01
CA ASP A 21 -5.08 3.44 3.47
C ASP A 21 -5.44 2.16 4.23
N ILE A 22 -4.44 1.35 4.60
CA ILE A 22 -4.62 0.15 5.44
C ILE A 22 -5.24 0.53 6.79
N LYS A 23 -4.72 1.58 7.43
CA LYS A 23 -5.22 2.05 8.72
C LYS A 23 -6.67 2.53 8.61
N ASP A 24 -6.99 3.28 7.56
CA ASP A 24 -8.32 3.82 7.34
C ASP A 24 -9.33 2.72 6.99
N CYS A 25 -8.96 1.76 6.13
CA CYS A 25 -9.79 0.59 5.83
C CYS A 25 -10.02 -0.29 7.07
N THR A 26 -8.99 -0.49 7.88
CA THR A 26 -9.09 -1.27 9.13
C THR A 26 -10.06 -0.60 10.10
N ARG A 27 -9.96 0.73 10.25
CA ARG A 27 -10.90 1.51 11.07
C ARG A 27 -12.32 1.44 10.53
N ALA A 28 -12.50 1.60 9.22
CA ALA A 28 -13.81 1.52 8.57
C ALA A 28 -14.50 0.17 8.84
N LEU A 29 -13.78 -0.95 8.66
CA LEU A 29 -14.29 -2.29 8.97
C LEU A 29 -14.65 -2.45 10.45
N ALA A 30 -13.87 -1.88 11.36
CA ALA A 30 -14.18 -1.90 12.80
C ALA A 30 -15.48 -1.16 13.14
N PHE A 31 -15.87 -0.16 12.35
CA PHE A 31 -17.17 0.52 12.44
C PHE A 31 -18.28 -0.14 11.62
N GLY A 32 -18.04 -1.32 11.04
CA GLY A 32 -19.02 -2.03 10.21
C GLY A 32 -19.17 -1.47 8.79
N ILE A 33 -18.31 -0.54 8.37
CA ILE A 33 -18.32 0.01 7.02
C ILE A 33 -17.61 -0.98 6.09
N THR A 34 -18.39 -1.68 5.27
CA THR A 34 -17.90 -2.73 4.36
C THR A 34 -17.74 -2.26 2.92
N HIS A 35 -18.36 -1.14 2.54
CA HIS A 35 -18.37 -0.58 1.20
C HIS A 35 -18.01 0.91 1.19
N CYS A 36 -17.33 1.33 0.12
CA CYS A 36 -17.03 2.72 -0.18
C CYS A 36 -17.21 2.96 -1.70
N ASN A 37 -17.09 4.20 -2.16
CA ASN A 37 -17.24 4.55 -3.58
C ASN A 37 -16.29 3.76 -4.51
N SER A 38 -15.18 3.25 -3.97
CA SER A 38 -14.19 2.44 -4.67
C SER A 38 -14.39 0.93 -4.53
N GLY A 39 -15.53 0.47 -3.99
CA GLY A 39 -15.85 -0.95 -3.82
C GLY A 39 -15.72 -1.45 -2.37
N LEU A 40 -15.42 -2.75 -2.23
CA LEU A 40 -15.33 -3.42 -0.93
C LEU A 40 -14.10 -2.95 -0.15
N VAL A 41 -14.32 -2.51 1.09
CA VAL A 41 -13.25 -2.03 1.98
C VAL A 41 -12.25 -3.16 2.28
N LEU A 42 -12.73 -4.40 2.42
CA LEU A 42 -11.88 -5.56 2.64
C LEU A 42 -10.95 -5.85 1.45
N GLU A 43 -11.45 -5.72 0.22
CA GLU A 43 -10.63 -5.92 -0.98
C GLU A 43 -9.57 -4.83 -1.10
N ARG A 44 -9.93 -3.58 -0.84
CA ARG A 44 -8.99 -2.45 -0.81
C ARG A 44 -7.92 -2.65 0.26
N LEU A 45 -8.30 -3.11 1.45
CA LEU A 45 -7.37 -3.44 2.53
C LEU A 45 -6.37 -4.52 2.10
N ASN A 46 -6.86 -5.62 1.51
CA ASN A 46 -6.02 -6.73 1.09
C ASN A 46 -5.07 -6.31 -0.04
N ARG A 47 -5.56 -5.52 -0.99
CA ARG A 47 -4.75 -4.99 -2.09
C ARG A 47 -3.64 -4.08 -1.58
N ASN A 48 -3.96 -3.14 -0.69
CA ASN A 48 -2.95 -2.26 -0.10
C ASN A 48 -1.90 -3.04 0.71
N LYS A 49 -2.29 -4.09 1.45
CA LYS A 49 -1.33 -4.98 2.14
C LYS A 49 -0.37 -5.66 1.15
N GLN A 50 -0.87 -6.11 0.00
CA GLN A 50 -0.03 -6.69 -1.06
C GLN A 50 0.91 -5.64 -1.66
N PHE A 51 0.42 -4.43 -1.94
CA PHE A 51 1.26 -3.33 -2.44
C PHE A 51 2.39 -2.97 -1.47
N VAL A 52 2.07 -2.81 -0.18
CA VAL A 52 3.08 -2.55 0.87
C VAL A 52 4.17 -3.63 0.87
N LYS A 53 3.79 -4.91 0.76
CA LYS A 53 4.76 -6.01 0.70
C LYS A 53 5.69 -5.90 -0.50
N THR A 54 5.14 -5.59 -1.68
CA THR A 54 5.89 -5.43 -2.92
C THR A 54 6.84 -4.25 -2.85
N ILE A 55 6.34 -3.06 -2.49
CA ILE A 55 7.14 -1.82 -2.39
C ILE A 55 8.23 -1.96 -1.33
N THR A 56 7.90 -2.51 -0.16
CA THR A 56 8.90 -2.74 0.91
C THR A 56 10.01 -3.69 0.46
N SER A 57 9.68 -4.72 -0.32
CA SER A 57 10.68 -5.65 -0.85
C SER A 57 11.61 -4.97 -1.84
N GLU A 58 11.07 -4.11 -2.70
CA GLU A 58 11.86 -3.35 -3.67
C GLU A 58 12.76 -2.30 -3.00
N ILE A 59 12.23 -1.53 -2.06
CA ILE A 59 13.04 -0.57 -1.28
C ILE A 59 14.20 -1.28 -0.57
N LYS A 60 13.94 -2.45 0.05
CA LYS A 60 14.99 -3.26 0.68
C LYS A 60 16.01 -3.77 -0.34
N ARG A 61 15.57 -4.19 -1.53
CA ARG A 61 16.47 -4.63 -2.60
C ARG A 61 17.43 -3.50 -3.00
N ARG A 62 16.91 -2.29 -3.22
CA ARG A 62 17.71 -1.11 -3.60
C ARG A 62 18.71 -0.72 -2.52
N ARG A 63 18.27 -0.68 -1.25
CA ARG A 63 19.11 -0.33 -0.09
C ARG A 63 20.18 -1.36 0.26
N ARG A 64 20.10 -2.59 -0.25
CA ARG A 64 21.16 -3.60 -0.12
C ARG A 64 22.22 -3.49 -1.21
N ILE A 65 21.90 -2.83 -2.31
CA ILE A 65 22.75 -2.66 -3.49
C ILE A 65 23.48 -1.30 -3.43
N ALA A 66 22.91 -0.33 -2.70
CA ALA A 66 23.53 0.96 -2.36
C ALA A 66 24.52 0.82 -1.19
#